data_AF-A0A519DLH7-F1
#
_entry.id   AF-A0A519DLH7-F1
#
_cell.length_a   1.000
_cell.length_b   1.000
_cell.length_c   1.000
_cell.angle_alpha   90.00
_cell.angle_beta   90.00
_cell.angle_gamma   90.00
#
_symmetry.space_group_name_H-M   'P 1'
#
loop_
_entity.id
_entity.type
_entity.pdbx_description
1 polymer ?
#
loop_
_entity_poly.entity_id
_entity_poly.type
_entity_poly.pdbx_seq_one_letter_code
_entity_poly.pdbx_strand_id
1 'polypeptide(L)'
;MAFRDLLAGIDPIDTPISVNHDMLDHSQSTSHEPVLFTSLTEAPGHSAALNVLARDRLCDIFHLSPGELIDVLADAMASPGEPVLIERAEAEVLQNTQSEVDLNALPIPWHYREDRGRYQSASVIIAEYDGIYNMSYHRQFLRDANHCVSRFVPRHLRTMTDKARANGDE
;
A
#
# COMPACT_ATOMS: atom_id res chain seq x y z
N MET A 1 -11.39 -10.65 6.01
CA MET A 1 -10.55 -9.67 6.69
C MET A 1 -10.16 -8.60 5.69
N ALA A 2 -10.30 -7.33 6.05
CA ALA A 2 -9.94 -6.17 5.25
C ALA A 2 -8.84 -5.36 5.97
N PHE A 3 -8.25 -4.37 5.27
CA PHE A 3 -7.22 -3.50 5.85
C PHE A 3 -7.65 -2.82 7.17
N ARG A 4 -8.93 -2.47 7.30
CA ARG A 4 -9.46 -1.83 8.51
C ARG A 4 -9.40 -2.73 9.75
N ASP A 5 -9.45 -4.05 9.58
CA ASP A 5 -9.31 -4.99 10.68
C ASP A 5 -7.89 -4.93 11.28
N LEU A 6 -6.89 -4.60 10.45
CA LEU A 6 -5.53 -4.33 10.90
C LEU A 6 -5.41 -3.00 11.64
N LEU A 7 -6.46 -2.19 11.82
CA LEU A 7 -6.39 -0.97 12.62
C LEU A 7 -6.89 -1.19 14.05
N ALA A 8 -7.37 -2.40 14.38
CA ALA A 8 -7.83 -2.74 15.72
C ALA A 8 -6.75 -2.46 16.78
N GLY A 9 -7.16 -1.82 17.87
CA GLY A 9 -6.29 -1.47 19.00
C GLY A 9 -5.36 -0.27 18.78
N ILE A 10 -5.44 0.44 17.65
CA ILE A 10 -4.71 1.69 17.44
C ILE A 10 -5.62 2.88 17.74
N ASP A 11 -5.24 3.69 18.72
CA ASP A 11 -5.92 4.95 19.00
C ASP A 11 -5.62 5.99 17.90
N PRO A 12 -6.63 6.69 17.36
CA PRO A 12 -6.42 7.70 16.34
C PRO A 12 -5.75 8.95 16.93
N ILE A 13 -4.80 9.51 16.18
CA ILE A 13 -4.19 10.81 16.47
C ILE A 13 -4.86 11.86 15.58
N ASP A 14 -5.47 12.87 16.19
CA ASP A 14 -6.17 13.97 15.53
C ASP A 14 -5.34 15.27 15.46
N THR A 15 -4.16 15.26 16.08
CA THR A 15 -3.20 16.35 15.95
C THR A 15 -2.71 16.44 14.50
N PRO A 16 -2.74 17.62 13.86
CA PRO A 16 -2.29 17.77 12.48
C PRO A 16 -0.86 17.27 12.27
N ILE A 17 -0.67 16.48 11.22
CA ILE A 17 0.64 15.98 10.81
C ILE A 17 0.86 16.20 9.31
N SER A 18 2.06 16.62 8.93
CA SER A 18 2.42 16.76 7.51
C SER A 18 2.76 15.40 6.89
N VAL A 19 2.39 15.21 5.64
CA VAL A 19 2.93 14.11 4.82
C VAL A 19 4.39 14.36 4.47
N ASN A 20 4.89 15.59 4.66
CA ASN A 20 6.28 15.95 4.39
C ASN A 20 7.14 15.69 5.63
N HIS A 21 7.78 14.53 5.68
CA HIS A 21 8.72 14.06 6.73
C HIS A 21 8.11 13.76 8.10
N ASP A 22 7.12 14.53 8.56
CA ASP A 22 6.62 14.44 9.94
C ASP A 22 6.08 13.04 10.30
N MET A 23 5.42 12.34 9.36
CA MET A 23 4.97 10.95 9.58
C MET A 23 6.13 10.00 9.89
N LEU A 24 7.28 10.15 9.22
CA LEU A 24 8.47 9.33 9.51
C LEU A 24 9.11 9.78 10.81
N ASP A 25 9.24 11.08 11.04
CA ASP A 25 9.82 11.64 12.28
C ASP A 25 9.00 11.17 13.51
N HIS A 26 7.67 11.14 13.42
CA HIS A 26 6.79 10.56 14.45
C HIS A 26 6.98 9.05 14.62
N SER A 27 7.01 8.32 13.50
CA SER A 27 7.26 6.87 13.53
C SER A 27 8.60 6.57 14.22
N GLN A 28 9.66 7.35 13.98
CA GLN A 28 10.95 7.19 14.66
C GLN A 28 10.91 7.53 16.15
N SER A 29 10.23 8.62 16.53
CA SER A 29 10.15 9.04 17.94
C SER A 29 9.37 8.06 18.82
N THR A 30 8.50 7.27 18.22
CA THR A 30 7.70 6.20 18.86
C THR A 30 8.28 4.81 18.63
N SER A 31 9.53 4.69 18.18
CA SER A 31 10.17 3.39 17.91
C SER A 31 9.37 2.49 16.95
N HIS A 32 8.73 3.11 15.97
CA HIS A 32 7.91 2.50 14.92
C HIS A 32 6.65 1.77 15.43
N GLU A 33 6.06 2.26 16.53
CA GLU A 33 4.75 1.78 16.97
C GLU A 33 3.68 1.96 15.86
N PRO A 34 2.65 1.09 15.80
CA PRO A 34 1.53 1.24 14.89
C PRO A 34 0.77 2.54 15.17
N VAL A 35 0.49 3.31 14.14
CA VAL A 35 -0.15 4.63 14.28
C VAL A 35 -1.21 4.87 13.22
N LEU A 36 -2.26 5.59 13.60
CA LEU A 36 -3.35 6.05 12.73
C LEU A 36 -3.50 7.56 12.87
N PHE A 37 -3.11 8.30 11.85
CA PHE A 37 -3.35 9.74 11.76
C PHE A 37 -4.69 10.03 11.09
N THR A 38 -5.47 10.92 11.68
CA THR A 38 -6.80 11.33 11.18
C THR A 38 -6.88 12.79 10.76
N SER A 39 -5.78 13.54 10.91
CA SER A 39 -5.65 14.95 10.55
C SER A 39 -4.37 15.18 9.75
N LEU A 40 -4.49 15.30 8.42
CA LEU A 40 -3.36 15.39 7.49
C LEU A 40 -3.33 16.75 6.81
N THR A 41 -2.24 17.50 7.00
CA THR A 41 -2.11 18.89 6.54
C THR A 41 -2.30 19.02 5.02
N GLU A 42 -1.67 18.14 4.24
CA GLU A 42 -1.72 18.19 2.77
C GLU A 42 -2.79 17.28 2.16
N ALA A 43 -3.54 16.52 2.97
CA ALA A 43 -4.61 15.65 2.51
C ALA A 43 -5.85 15.72 3.42
N PRO A 44 -6.53 16.89 3.51
CA PRO A 44 -7.70 17.05 4.37
C PRO A 44 -8.79 16.01 4.08
N GLY A 45 -9.40 15.46 5.13
CA GLY A 45 -10.43 14.41 5.02
C GLY A 45 -9.89 12.99 4.81
N HIS A 46 -8.58 12.82 4.62
CA HIS A 46 -7.93 11.52 4.61
C HIS A 46 -7.40 11.11 5.99
N SER A 47 -7.08 9.82 6.11
CA SER A 47 -6.35 9.23 7.23
C SER A 47 -5.19 8.41 6.69
N ALA A 48 -4.13 8.29 7.47
CA ALA A 48 -2.94 7.52 7.12
C ALA A 48 -2.55 6.60 8.27
N ALA A 49 -2.33 5.32 7.97
CA ALA A 49 -1.87 4.34 8.95
C ALA A 49 -0.47 3.85 8.59
N LEU A 50 0.40 3.75 9.60
CA LEU A 50 1.79 3.31 9.47
C LEU A 50 2.06 2.13 10.40
N ASN A 51 3.06 1.32 10.04
CA ASN A 51 3.57 0.20 10.84
C ASN A 51 2.51 -0.86 11.21
N VAL A 52 1.45 -0.99 10.40
CA VAL A 52 0.32 -1.89 10.72
C VAL A 52 0.55 -3.35 10.28
N LEU A 53 1.46 -3.58 9.32
CA LEU A 53 1.87 -4.90 8.82
C LEU A 53 3.21 -5.32 9.46
N ALA A 54 3.22 -5.49 10.78
CA ALA A 54 4.37 -5.99 11.54
C ALA A 54 4.14 -7.45 11.97
N ARG A 55 5.21 -8.25 12.08
CA ARG A 55 5.11 -9.70 12.31
C ARG A 55 4.42 -10.03 13.63
N ASP A 56 4.84 -9.39 14.70
CA ASP A 56 4.23 -9.46 16.04
C ASP A 56 2.74 -9.13 15.99
N ARG A 57 2.38 -8.07 15.28
CA ARG A 57 0.99 -7.65 15.15
C ARG A 57 0.13 -8.62 14.34
N LEU A 58 0.68 -9.20 13.27
CA LEU A 58 0.01 -10.26 12.53
C LEU A 58 -0.19 -11.50 13.41
N CYS A 59 0.82 -11.86 14.21
CA CYS A 59 0.72 -12.94 15.20
C CYS A 59 -0.43 -12.68 16.19
N ASP A 60 -0.51 -11.46 16.75
CA ASP A 60 -1.56 -11.09 17.69
C ASP A 60 -2.97 -11.13 17.06
N ILE A 61 -3.13 -10.54 15.86
CA ILE A 61 -4.41 -10.46 15.15
C ILE A 61 -4.92 -11.84 14.75
N PHE A 62 -4.04 -12.73 14.29
CA PHE A 62 -4.41 -14.08 13.87
C PHE A 62 -4.36 -15.10 15.01
N HIS A 63 -3.96 -14.70 16.22
CA HIS A 63 -3.73 -15.58 17.36
C HIS A 63 -2.76 -16.73 17.04
N LEU A 64 -1.68 -16.39 16.33
CA LEU A 64 -0.62 -17.32 15.91
C LEU A 64 0.68 -16.99 16.62
N SER A 65 1.51 -17.99 16.84
CA SER A 65 2.92 -17.79 17.16
C SER A 65 3.71 -17.39 15.91
N PRO A 66 4.91 -16.81 16.08
CA PRO A 66 5.79 -16.48 14.96
C PRO A 66 6.18 -17.67 14.07
N GLY A 67 6.21 -18.90 14.62
CA GLY A 67 6.46 -20.13 13.88
C GLY A 67 5.26 -20.54 13.05
N GLU A 68 4.07 -20.60 13.68
CA GLU A 68 2.82 -20.94 13.00
C GLU A 68 2.49 -19.98 11.85
N LEU A 69 2.83 -18.69 11.98
CA LEU A 69 2.67 -17.73 10.88
C LEU A 69 3.48 -18.14 9.64
N ILE A 70 4.69 -18.69 9.80
CA ILE A 70 5.50 -19.14 8.66
C ILE A 70 4.86 -20.38 8.02
N ASP A 71 4.41 -21.33 8.83
CA ASP A 71 3.78 -22.55 8.37
C ASP A 71 2.48 -22.24 7.59
N VAL A 72 1.63 -21.36 8.13
CA VAL A 72 0.40 -20.89 7.47
C VAL A 72 0.69 -20.22 6.13
N LEU A 73 1.73 -19.38 6.04
CA LEU A 73 2.12 -18.74 4.78
C LEU A 73 2.64 -19.76 3.77
N ALA A 74 3.43 -20.75 4.20
CA ALA A 74 3.93 -21.80 3.33
C ALA A 74 2.79 -22.67 2.77
N ASP A 75 1.84 -23.06 3.63
CA ASP A 75 0.66 -23.82 3.24
C ASP A 75 -0.20 -23.03 2.23
N ALA A 76 -0.41 -21.73 2.48
CA ALA A 76 -1.17 -20.87 1.56
C ALA A 76 -0.49 -20.72 0.19
N MET A 77 0.86 -20.69 0.15
CA MET A 77 1.60 -20.67 -1.10
C MET A 77 1.54 -22.01 -1.86
N ALA A 78 1.43 -23.13 -1.14
CA ALA A 78 1.31 -24.46 -1.74
C ALA A 78 -0.10 -24.76 -2.27
N SER A 79 -1.12 -24.10 -1.71
CA SER A 79 -2.53 -24.29 -2.07
C SER A 79 -3.25 -22.94 -2.25
N PRO A 80 -2.91 -22.17 -3.32
CA PRO A 80 -3.54 -20.89 -3.56
C PRO A 80 -5.04 -21.05 -3.86
N GLY A 81 -5.85 -20.16 -3.30
CA GLY A 81 -7.27 -20.04 -3.64
C GLY A 81 -7.48 -19.16 -4.87
N GLU A 82 -8.54 -19.43 -5.63
CA GLU A 82 -8.96 -18.58 -6.75
C GLU A 82 -9.68 -17.32 -6.23
N PRO A 83 -9.36 -16.12 -6.74
CA PRO A 83 -10.07 -14.91 -6.39
C PRO A 83 -11.53 -14.97 -6.89
N VAL A 84 -12.45 -14.44 -6.09
CA VAL A 84 -13.87 -14.35 -6.46
C VAL A 84 -14.12 -13.01 -7.12
N LEU A 85 -14.69 -13.04 -8.33
CA LEU A 85 -15.17 -11.83 -9.00
C LEU A 85 -16.46 -11.37 -8.35
N ILE A 86 -16.50 -10.09 -7.99
CA ILE A 86 -17.66 -9.41 -7.40
C ILE A 86 -18.19 -8.35 -8.36
N GLU A 87 -19.45 -7.95 -8.18
CA GLU A 87 -20.03 -6.87 -8.96
C GLU A 87 -19.41 -5.53 -8.59
N ARG A 88 -19.30 -4.62 -9.57
CA ARG A 88 -18.73 -3.28 -9.36
C ARG A 88 -19.46 -2.52 -8.22
N ALA A 89 -20.77 -2.71 -8.09
CA ALA A 89 -21.59 -2.05 -7.08
C ALA A 89 -21.27 -2.52 -5.64
N GLU A 90 -20.64 -3.68 -5.49
CA GLU A 90 -20.24 -4.27 -4.21
C GLU A 90 -18.80 -3.91 -3.83
N ALA A 91 -18.05 -3.28 -4.74
CA ALA A 91 -16.65 -2.92 -4.51
C ALA A 91 -16.53 -1.67 -3.63
N GLU A 92 -16.26 -1.86 -2.33
CA GLU A 92 -16.09 -0.78 -1.34
C GLU A 92 -15.05 0.27 -1.76
N VAL A 93 -13.98 -0.14 -2.45
CA VAL A 93 -12.93 0.76 -2.95
C VAL A 93 -13.46 1.81 -3.93
N LEU A 94 -14.60 1.57 -4.57
CA LEU A 94 -15.24 2.48 -5.53
C LEU A 94 -16.30 3.39 -4.90
N GLN A 95 -16.52 3.31 -3.59
CA GLN A 95 -17.46 4.20 -2.88
C GLN A 95 -16.91 5.63 -2.74
N ASN A 96 -15.59 5.80 -2.80
CA ASN A 96 -14.95 7.11 -2.82
C ASN A 96 -14.04 7.21 -4.05
N THR A 97 -14.36 8.14 -4.94
CA THR A 97 -13.67 8.33 -6.22
C THR A 97 -13.43 9.81 -6.46
N GLN A 98 -12.40 10.13 -7.23
CA GLN A 98 -12.19 11.48 -7.73
C GLN A 98 -12.81 11.62 -9.13
N SER A 99 -13.52 12.72 -9.40
CA SER A 99 -14.05 13.03 -10.73
C SER A 99 -12.95 13.45 -11.70
N GLU A 100 -11.94 14.15 -11.19
CA GLU A 100 -10.71 14.51 -11.88
C GLU A 100 -9.54 13.98 -11.05
N VAL A 101 -8.57 13.33 -11.70
CA VAL A 101 -7.43 12.72 -10.99
C VAL A 101 -6.50 13.81 -10.47
N ASP A 102 -6.36 13.86 -9.15
CA ASP A 102 -5.33 14.61 -8.43
C ASP A 102 -4.71 13.74 -7.32
N LEU A 103 -3.53 13.21 -7.62
CA LEU A 103 -2.69 12.44 -6.71
C LEU A 103 -2.07 13.31 -5.61
N ASN A 104 -2.02 14.65 -5.75
CA ASN A 104 -1.50 15.52 -4.69
C ASN A 104 -2.46 15.63 -3.51
N ALA A 105 -3.75 15.36 -3.72
CA ALA A 105 -4.77 15.33 -2.68
C ALA A 105 -4.69 14.07 -1.80
N LEU A 106 -3.96 13.04 -2.25
CA LEU A 106 -3.78 11.80 -1.50
C LEU A 106 -2.65 11.92 -0.46
N PRO A 107 -2.74 11.18 0.67
CA PRO A 107 -1.74 11.26 1.74
C PRO A 107 -0.47 10.46 1.41
N ILE A 108 0.23 10.84 0.33
CA ILE A 108 1.47 10.20 -0.11
C ILE A 108 2.64 10.85 0.65
N PRO A 109 3.36 10.10 1.51
CA PRO A 109 4.42 10.65 2.35
C PRO A 109 5.69 11.01 1.57
N TRP A 110 6.38 12.06 2.00
CA TRP A 110 7.78 12.33 1.68
C TRP A 110 8.62 11.85 2.86
N HIS A 111 9.15 10.63 2.75
CA HIS A 111 9.79 9.96 3.88
C HIS A 111 11.08 10.67 4.33
N TYR A 112 12.09 10.74 3.46
CA TYR A 112 13.39 11.29 3.79
C TYR A 112 13.60 12.67 3.16
N ARG A 113 14.37 13.53 3.82
CA ARG A 113 14.70 14.88 3.32
C ARG A 113 15.55 14.79 2.03
N GLU A 114 16.27 13.70 1.86
CA GLU A 114 17.10 13.36 0.70
C GLU A 114 16.30 12.74 -0.45
N ASP A 115 15.05 12.30 -0.22
CA ASP A 115 14.22 11.78 -1.29
C ASP A 115 13.91 12.89 -2.30
N ARG A 116 13.78 12.50 -3.58
CA ARG A 116 13.36 13.40 -4.65
C ARG A 116 11.99 14.08 -4.37
N GLY A 117 11.15 13.47 -3.54
CA GLY A 117 9.81 13.93 -3.19
C GLY A 117 8.98 12.80 -2.58
N ARG A 118 7.65 12.89 -2.74
CA ARG A 118 6.69 11.95 -2.15
C ARG A 118 6.73 10.56 -2.82
N TYR A 119 6.63 9.50 -2.03
CA TYR A 119 6.60 8.11 -2.49
C TYR A 119 5.45 7.33 -1.87
N GLN A 120 4.73 6.58 -2.70
CA GLN A 120 3.90 5.48 -2.23
C GLN A 120 4.82 4.31 -1.91
N SER A 121 5.06 4.02 -0.63
CA SER A 121 5.98 2.97 -0.18
C SER A 121 5.29 1.63 0.11
N ALA A 122 3.98 1.66 0.39
CA ALA A 122 3.14 0.49 0.63
C ALA A 122 2.20 0.17 -0.56
N SER A 123 2.55 0.59 -1.78
CA SER A 123 1.74 0.32 -2.97
C SER A 123 2.03 -1.03 -3.60
N VAL A 124 0.96 -1.69 -4.04
CA VAL A 124 1.00 -2.89 -4.87
C VAL A 124 0.58 -2.54 -6.29
N ILE A 125 1.27 -3.11 -7.28
CA ILE A 125 0.86 -3.10 -8.68
C ILE A 125 0.35 -4.50 -9.00
N ILE A 126 -0.92 -4.57 -9.44
CA ILE A 126 -1.55 -5.77 -9.97
C ILE A 126 -1.58 -5.59 -11.49
N ALA A 127 -0.99 -6.52 -12.22
CA ALA A 127 -0.93 -6.52 -13.67
C ALA A 127 -1.37 -7.88 -14.19
N GLU A 128 -1.93 -7.89 -15.39
CA GLU A 128 -2.27 -9.09 -16.15
C GLU A 128 -1.74 -8.91 -17.57
N TYR A 129 -1.13 -9.97 -18.11
CA TYR A 129 -0.77 -10.02 -19.52
C TYR A 129 -0.77 -11.47 -20.00
N ASP A 130 -1.48 -11.74 -21.10
CA ASP A 130 -1.57 -13.06 -21.73
C ASP A 130 -2.09 -14.16 -20.78
N GLY A 131 -3.11 -13.81 -19.98
CA GLY A 131 -3.73 -14.68 -18.98
C GLY A 131 -2.93 -14.88 -17.70
N ILE A 132 -1.78 -14.22 -17.55
CA ILE A 132 -0.92 -14.35 -16.38
C ILE A 132 -1.02 -13.11 -15.50
N TYR A 133 -1.44 -13.31 -14.26
CA TYR A 133 -1.51 -12.26 -13.24
C TYR A 133 -0.21 -12.15 -12.44
N ASN A 134 0.15 -10.93 -12.07
CA ASN A 134 1.21 -10.64 -11.13
C ASN A 134 0.79 -9.52 -10.17
N MET A 135 0.97 -9.75 -8.87
CA MET A 135 0.88 -8.73 -7.83
C MET A 135 2.25 -8.54 -7.20
N SER A 136 2.71 -7.30 -7.11
CA SER A 136 4.04 -7.00 -6.55
C SER A 136 4.10 -5.63 -5.90
N TYR A 137 4.87 -5.52 -4.82
CA TYR A 137 5.14 -4.24 -4.17
C TYR A 137 6.16 -3.43 -4.97
N HIS A 138 5.84 -2.16 -5.22
CA HIS A 138 6.74 -1.22 -5.85
C HIS A 138 6.59 0.14 -5.19
N ARG A 139 7.71 0.79 -4.89
CA ARG A 139 7.67 2.21 -4.54
C ARG A 139 7.35 3.03 -5.78
N GLN A 140 6.50 4.04 -5.63
CA GLN A 140 6.08 4.91 -6.74
C GLN A 140 6.29 6.37 -6.36
N PHE A 141 7.15 7.06 -7.11
CA PHE A 141 7.41 8.48 -6.96
C PHE A 141 6.23 9.27 -7.49
N LEU A 142 5.66 10.17 -6.70
CA LEU A 142 4.65 11.13 -7.17
C LEU A 142 5.33 12.18 -8.05
N ARG A 143 5.08 12.14 -9.36
CA ARG A 143 5.69 13.08 -10.31
C ARG A 143 4.88 14.36 -10.45
N ASP A 144 3.56 14.21 -10.58
CA ASP A 144 2.59 15.29 -10.77
C ASP A 144 1.18 14.80 -10.40
N ALA A 145 0.15 15.61 -10.65
CA ALA A 145 -1.24 15.34 -10.26
C ALA A 145 -1.83 14.05 -10.83
N ASN A 146 -1.31 13.50 -11.93
CA ASN A 146 -1.88 12.30 -12.54
C ASN A 146 -0.83 11.27 -12.98
N HIS A 147 0.42 11.41 -12.55
CA HIS A 147 1.48 10.46 -12.86
C HIS A 147 2.33 10.08 -11.66
N CYS A 148 2.69 8.80 -11.63
CA CYS A 148 3.74 8.28 -10.77
C CYS A 148 4.85 7.62 -11.60
N VAL A 149 6.02 7.46 -10.99
CA VAL A 149 7.16 6.78 -11.62
C VAL A 149 7.62 5.64 -10.73
N SER A 150 7.71 4.44 -11.31
CA SER A 150 8.25 3.27 -10.64
C SER A 150 9.41 2.67 -11.40
N ARG A 151 10.33 2.02 -10.68
CA ARG A 151 11.47 1.30 -11.25
C ARG A 151 11.18 -0.19 -11.18
N PHE A 152 11.02 -0.82 -12.34
CA PHE A 152 10.88 -2.26 -12.42
C PHE A 152 12.24 -2.94 -12.57
N VAL A 153 12.61 -3.70 -11.55
CA VAL A 153 13.76 -4.62 -11.59
C VAL A 153 13.44 -5.84 -12.48
N PRO A 154 14.44 -6.55 -13.03
CA PRO A 154 14.25 -7.75 -13.87
C PRO A 154 13.57 -8.93 -13.13
N ARG A 155 12.26 -8.82 -12.92
CA ARG A 155 11.34 -9.77 -12.27
C ARG A 155 10.04 -9.84 -13.08
N HIS A 156 9.03 -10.55 -12.60
CA HIS A 156 7.79 -10.85 -13.33
C HIS A 156 7.13 -9.61 -13.96
N LEU A 157 6.89 -8.54 -13.18
CA LEU A 157 6.28 -7.32 -13.73
C LEU A 157 7.10 -6.73 -14.89
N ARG A 158 8.44 -6.69 -14.76
CA ARG A 158 9.30 -6.19 -15.84
C ARG A 158 9.24 -7.09 -17.08
N THR A 159 9.27 -8.40 -16.89
CA THR A 159 9.13 -9.37 -17.99
C THR A 159 7.79 -9.20 -18.71
N MET A 160 6.70 -9.00 -17.97
CA MET A 160 5.38 -8.73 -18.54
C MET A 160 5.37 -7.43 -19.35
N THR A 161 5.83 -6.32 -18.77
CA THR A 161 5.89 -5.02 -19.47
C THR A 161 6.78 -5.07 -20.71
N ASP A 162 7.93 -5.75 -20.66
CA ASP A 162 8.81 -5.86 -21.82
C ASP A 162 8.16 -6.71 -22.94
N LYS A 163 7.41 -7.77 -22.58
CA LYS A 163 6.66 -8.60 -23.55
C LYS A 163 5.50 -7.82 -24.19
N ALA A 164 4.74 -7.05 -23.40
CA ALA A 164 3.69 -6.16 -23.91
C ALA A 164 4.25 -5.16 -24.94
N ARG A 165 5.31 -4.44 -24.56
CA ARG A 165 5.96 -3.47 -25.43
C ARG A 165 6.52 -4.08 -26.72
N ALA A 166 7.11 -5.27 -26.64
CA ALA A 166 7.62 -5.97 -27.83
C ALA A 166 6.50 -6.33 -28.83
N ASN A 167 5.27 -6.51 -28.33
CA ASN A 167 4.09 -6.77 -29.15
C ASN A 167 3.37 -5.48 -29.60
N GLY A 168 3.79 -4.31 -29.12
CA GLY A 168 3.13 -3.03 -29.39
C GLY A 168 1.96 -2.71 -28.44
N ASP A 169 1.83 -3.47 -27.35
CA ASP A 169 0.84 -3.27 -26.29
C ASP A 169 1.42 -2.39 -25.15
N GLU A 170 0.55 -1.92 -24.25
CA GLU A 170 0.89 -1.10 -23.08
C GLU A 170 0.98 -1.90 -21.77
#